data_AF-A0A550HA21-F1
#
_entry.id   AF-A0A550HA21-F1
#
_cell.length_a   1.000
_cell.length_b   1.000
_cell.length_c   1.000
_cell.angle_alpha   90.00
_cell.angle_beta   90.00
_cell.angle_gamma   90.00
#
_symmetry.space_group_name_H-M   'P 1'
#
loop_
_entity.id
_entity.type
_entity.pdbx_description
1 polymer ?
#
loop_
_entity_poly.entity_id
_entity_poly.type
_entity_poly.pdbx_seq_one_letter_code
_entity_poly.pdbx_strand_id
1 'polypeptide(L)'
;MSMQDVEKLSDKFETDWALLAGLDMGDPTAVHGQARTILTAVIKGLPKSKTDPFSITVEIPDMKFIYFLALVADIPNHDINEAKRMLDSLDVDLGGIDMFCGERYGSWDMIKWCEDRDIDIDLVFPNYGKQKEAFTELHTLAREGRYKMPTVPIHGSKTKDLAVEEFKMFDHDTLKKQFGSPEKMEKGGIQDDFIYSLAWCIYGGRMIGPDEFRVRKGTVSFGGFYPNSELVGNY
;
A
#
# COMPACT_ATOMS: atom_id res chain seq x y z
N MET A 1 -5.04 -3.13 9.06
CA MET A 1 -5.64 -2.03 9.86
C MET A 1 -7.12 -2.31 9.98
N SER A 2 -7.76 -2.05 11.12
CA SER A 2 -9.21 -2.25 11.27
C SER A 2 -10.00 -0.98 10.94
N MET A 3 -11.29 -1.12 10.64
CA MET A 3 -12.19 0.03 10.44
C MET A 3 -12.25 0.95 11.68
N GLN A 4 -12.19 0.37 12.89
CA GLN A 4 -12.14 1.15 14.14
C GLN A 4 -10.87 2.02 14.25
N ASP A 5 -9.75 1.54 13.71
CA ASP A 5 -8.52 2.35 13.66
C ASP A 5 -8.68 3.52 12.69
N VAL A 6 -9.32 3.29 11.53
CA VAL A 6 -9.61 4.34 10.55
C VAL A 6 -10.56 5.39 11.13
N GLU A 7 -11.59 5.00 11.87
CA GLU A 7 -12.50 5.93 12.56
C GLU A 7 -11.73 6.80 13.57
N LYS A 8 -10.92 6.18 14.44
CA LYS A 8 -10.08 6.92 15.40
C LYS A 8 -9.12 7.89 14.72
N LEU A 9 -8.53 7.50 13.59
CA LEU A 9 -7.66 8.37 12.81
C LEU A 9 -8.45 9.51 12.16
N SER A 10 -9.65 9.23 11.64
CA SER A 10 -10.55 10.22 11.05
C SER A 10 -10.89 11.33 12.04
N ASP A 11 -11.25 10.95 13.27
CA ASP A 11 -11.57 11.90 14.34
C ASP A 11 -10.33 12.67 14.78
N LYS A 12 -9.20 11.97 14.96
CA LYS A 12 -7.95 12.59 15.43
C LYS A 12 -7.39 13.63 14.48
N PHE A 13 -7.51 13.39 13.17
CA PHE A 13 -6.95 14.26 12.14
C PHE A 13 -8.01 15.12 11.45
N GLU A 14 -9.29 14.98 11.82
CA GLU A 14 -10.41 15.71 11.21
C GLU A 14 -10.39 15.60 9.68
N THR A 15 -10.20 14.38 9.17
CA THR A 15 -10.06 14.08 7.73
C THR A 15 -10.90 12.87 7.34
N ASP A 16 -11.32 12.84 6.09
CA ASP A 16 -11.67 11.60 5.40
C ASP A 16 -10.42 11.02 4.72
N TRP A 17 -10.56 9.83 4.14
CA TRP A 17 -9.41 9.08 3.64
C TRP A 17 -9.63 8.69 2.19
N ALA A 18 -8.52 8.59 1.45
CA ALA A 18 -8.36 7.75 0.29
C ALA A 18 -7.66 6.44 0.69
N LEU A 19 -8.08 5.29 0.15
CA LEU A 19 -7.40 3.99 0.26
C LEU A 19 -6.68 3.67 -1.05
N LEU A 20 -5.37 3.55 -0.96
CA LEU A 20 -4.47 3.30 -2.08
C LEU A 20 -3.87 1.90 -1.94
N ALA A 21 -3.66 1.22 -3.07
CA ALA A 21 -3.00 -0.07 -3.14
C ALA A 21 -1.80 0.00 -4.10
N GLY A 22 -0.73 -0.70 -3.72
CA GLY A 22 0.51 -0.82 -4.48
C GLY A 22 0.95 -2.28 -4.59
N LEU A 23 1.51 -2.66 -5.73
CA LEU A 23 2.07 -4.00 -5.93
C LEU A 23 3.46 -3.92 -6.54
N ASP A 24 4.41 -4.60 -5.91
CA ASP A 24 5.67 -4.98 -6.53
C ASP A 24 5.70 -6.51 -6.67
N MET A 25 5.99 -6.98 -7.88
CA MET A 25 5.77 -8.37 -8.28
C MET A 25 7.11 -9.02 -8.57
N GLY A 26 7.45 -10.04 -7.77
CA GLY A 26 8.56 -10.93 -8.08
C GLY A 26 8.26 -11.73 -9.35
N ASP A 27 9.32 -12.18 -10.03
CA ASP A 27 9.18 -13.03 -11.22
C ASP A 27 8.64 -14.42 -10.81
N PRO A 28 7.40 -14.79 -11.20
CA PRO A 28 6.79 -16.06 -10.82
C PRO A 28 7.50 -17.28 -11.43
N THR A 29 8.35 -17.06 -12.43
CA THR A 29 9.11 -18.12 -13.11
C THR A 29 10.53 -18.31 -12.56
N ALA A 30 10.95 -17.46 -11.62
CA ALA A 30 12.31 -17.49 -11.09
C ALA A 30 12.52 -18.71 -10.17
N VAL A 31 13.18 -19.75 -10.69
CA VAL A 31 13.51 -20.99 -9.95
C VAL A 31 14.44 -20.74 -8.75
N HIS A 32 15.21 -19.64 -8.78
CA HIS A 32 16.16 -19.23 -7.73
C HIS A 32 15.98 -17.75 -7.32
N GLY A 33 14.82 -17.16 -7.62
CA GLY A 33 14.53 -15.76 -7.30
C GLY A 33 14.48 -15.51 -5.80
N GLN A 34 15.04 -14.38 -5.37
CA GLN A 34 14.89 -13.87 -4.00
C GLN A 34 13.92 -12.69 -3.89
N ALA A 35 13.47 -12.17 -5.05
CA ALA A 35 12.49 -11.10 -5.11
C ALA A 35 11.17 -11.60 -4.53
N ARG A 36 10.52 -10.78 -3.70
CA ARG A 36 9.21 -11.09 -3.13
C ARG A 36 8.15 -10.37 -3.94
N THR A 37 6.95 -10.94 -3.93
CA THR A 37 5.76 -10.18 -4.34
C THR A 37 5.20 -9.52 -3.10
N ILE A 38 5.29 -8.19 -3.03
CA ILE A 38 4.78 -7.40 -1.91
C ILE A 38 3.58 -6.58 -2.36
N LEU A 39 2.44 -6.83 -1.72
CA LEU A 39 1.26 -6.00 -1.80
C LEU A 39 1.24 -5.03 -0.62
N THR A 40 1.09 -3.75 -0.91
CA THR A 40 0.96 -2.69 0.11
C THR A 40 -0.36 -1.96 -0.06
N ALA A 41 -0.98 -1.54 1.03
CA ALA A 41 -2.05 -0.55 0.98
C ALA A 41 -1.85 0.52 2.04
N VAL A 42 -2.21 1.76 1.72
CA VAL A 42 -2.11 2.91 2.63
C VAL A 42 -3.39 3.74 2.58
N ILE A 43 -3.76 4.32 3.71
CA ILE A 43 -4.75 5.39 3.73
C ILE A 43 -4.04 6.75 3.63
N LYS A 44 -4.52 7.62 2.75
CA LYS A 44 -4.06 8.99 2.53
C LYS A 44 -5.12 9.96 3.04
N GLY A 45 -4.72 10.97 3.82
CA GLY A 45 -5.63 11.99 4.34
C GLY A 45 -4.97 13.36 4.41
N LEU A 46 -5.78 14.40 4.50
CA LEU A 46 -5.33 15.78 4.68
C LEU A 46 -5.89 16.31 6.00
N PRO A 47 -5.05 16.56 7.02
CA PRO A 47 -5.53 17.02 8.31
C PRO A 47 -6.44 18.24 8.21
N LYS A 48 -7.55 18.23 8.95
CA LYS A 48 -8.58 19.29 9.01
C LYS A 48 -9.39 19.49 7.73
N SER A 49 -9.27 18.59 6.75
CA SER A 49 -10.06 18.67 5.51
C SER A 49 -11.58 18.61 5.73
N LYS A 50 -12.04 17.99 6.82
CA LYS A 50 -13.47 17.96 7.18
C LYS A 50 -14.00 19.28 7.72
N THR A 51 -13.20 19.95 8.55
CA THR A 51 -13.65 21.09 9.36
C THR A 51 -13.29 22.43 8.74
N ASP A 52 -12.27 22.48 7.89
CA ASP A 52 -11.83 23.69 7.20
C ASP A 52 -11.52 23.42 5.71
N PRO A 53 -12.56 23.14 4.89
CA PRO A 53 -12.38 22.90 3.47
C PRO A 53 -11.98 24.18 2.69
N PHE A 54 -12.27 25.37 3.24
CA PHE A 54 -12.04 26.64 2.54
C PHE A 54 -10.56 27.07 2.57
N SER A 55 -9.80 26.71 3.60
CA SER A 55 -8.34 26.89 3.61
C SER A 55 -7.61 26.07 2.53
N ILE A 56 -8.29 25.10 1.91
CA ILE A 56 -7.78 24.22 0.84
C ILE A 56 -8.05 24.81 -0.56
N THR A 57 -8.97 25.77 -0.68
CA THR A 57 -9.36 26.39 -1.97
C THR A 57 -8.33 27.39 -2.53
N VAL A 58 -7.36 27.80 -1.73
CA VAL A 58 -6.17 28.47 -2.25
C VAL A 58 -5.29 27.36 -2.82
N GLU A 59 -4.89 27.47 -4.09
CA GLU A 59 -3.86 26.61 -4.69
C GLU A 59 -2.58 26.69 -3.84
N ILE A 60 -2.51 25.90 -2.77
CA ILE A 60 -1.34 25.78 -1.94
C ILE A 60 -0.56 24.63 -2.56
N PRO A 61 0.56 24.89 -3.25
CA PRO A 61 1.39 23.84 -3.85
C PRO A 61 1.95 22.83 -2.83
N ASP A 62 1.75 23.06 -1.52
CA ASP A 62 2.30 22.30 -0.41
C ASP A 62 1.21 21.67 0.48
N MET A 63 0.18 21.04 -0.09
CA MET A 63 -0.76 20.25 0.73
C MET A 63 -0.02 19.10 1.44
N LYS A 64 0.00 19.15 2.78
CA LYS A 64 0.73 18.18 3.60
C LYS A 64 -0.13 16.98 3.96
N PHE A 65 -0.30 16.09 3.00
CA PHE A 65 -0.98 14.81 3.23
C PHE A 65 -0.23 13.94 4.23
N ILE A 66 -0.98 13.19 5.03
CA ILE A 66 -0.48 12.15 5.93
C ILE A 66 -0.90 10.77 5.43
N TYR A 67 -0.07 9.77 5.71
CA TYR A 67 -0.22 8.42 5.20
C TYR A 67 -0.06 7.41 6.33
N PHE A 68 -0.97 6.43 6.39
CA PHE A 68 -0.87 5.31 7.31
C PHE A 68 -0.89 3.98 6.56
N LEU A 69 0.04 3.10 6.91
CA LEU A 69 0.06 1.74 6.38
C LEU A 69 -1.18 0.95 6.83
N ALA A 70 -2.00 0.54 5.87
CA ALA A 70 -3.21 -0.23 6.10
C ALA A 70 -2.98 -1.74 6.01
N LEU A 71 -2.19 -2.17 5.02
CA LEU A 71 -1.85 -3.56 4.73
C LEU A 71 -0.43 -3.64 4.18
N VAL A 72 0.31 -4.67 4.58
CA VAL A 72 1.43 -5.22 3.81
C VAL A 72 1.28 -6.73 3.83
N ALA A 73 1.41 -7.34 2.66
CA ALA A 73 1.36 -8.78 2.50
C ALA A 73 2.50 -9.24 1.59
N ASP A 74 3.19 -10.29 2.04
CA ASP A 74 4.06 -11.09 1.20
C ASP A 74 3.22 -12.19 0.54
N ILE A 75 3.41 -12.37 -0.77
CA ILE A 75 2.71 -13.35 -1.60
C ILE A 75 3.77 -14.35 -2.11
N PRO A 76 4.07 -15.42 -1.34
CA PRO A 76 5.26 -16.23 -1.57
C PRO A 76 5.21 -17.06 -2.86
N ASN A 77 4.01 -17.29 -3.40
CA ASN A 77 3.81 -18.04 -4.64
C ASN A 77 3.74 -17.12 -5.87
N HIS A 78 3.89 -15.81 -5.69
CA HIS A 78 3.76 -14.80 -6.74
C HIS A 78 2.43 -14.87 -7.52
N ASP A 79 1.37 -15.44 -6.94
CA ASP A 79 0.05 -15.57 -7.58
C ASP A 79 -0.72 -14.25 -7.48
N ILE A 80 -0.93 -13.60 -8.64
CA ILE A 80 -1.72 -12.37 -8.73
C ILE A 80 -3.16 -12.55 -8.23
N ASN A 81 -3.72 -13.76 -8.29
CA ASN A 81 -5.06 -14.02 -7.76
C ASN A 81 -5.09 -13.99 -6.23
N GLU A 82 -3.96 -14.27 -5.57
CA GLU A 82 -3.83 -14.10 -4.13
C GLU A 82 -3.84 -12.61 -3.75
N ALA A 83 -3.13 -11.78 -4.52
CA ALA A 83 -3.19 -10.33 -4.36
C ALA A 83 -4.63 -9.80 -4.50
N LYS A 84 -5.36 -10.26 -5.53
CA LYS A 84 -6.77 -9.91 -5.75
C LYS A 84 -7.66 -10.30 -4.58
N ARG A 85 -7.50 -11.52 -4.04
CA ARG A 85 -8.26 -11.99 -2.85
C ARG A 85 -7.99 -11.12 -1.62
N MET A 86 -6.73 -10.74 -1.41
CA MET A 86 -6.36 -9.86 -0.29
C MET A 86 -6.95 -8.45 -0.46
N LEU A 87 -6.93 -7.92 -1.67
CA LEU A 87 -7.54 -6.64 -1.99
C LEU A 87 -9.07 -6.69 -1.88
N ASP A 88 -9.72 -7.78 -2.28
CA ASP A 88 -11.16 -7.97 -2.08
C ASP A 88 -11.54 -7.93 -0.59
N SER A 89 -10.76 -8.58 0.27
CA SER A 89 -10.97 -8.50 1.73
C SER A 89 -10.81 -7.07 2.23
N LEU A 90 -9.74 -6.39 1.80
CA LEU A 90 -9.44 -5.02 2.21
C LEU A 90 -10.54 -4.04 1.75
N ASP A 91 -11.01 -4.20 0.51
CA ASP A 91 -12.09 -3.41 -0.09
C ASP A 91 -13.37 -3.52 0.74
N VAL A 92 -13.75 -4.74 1.14
CA VAL A 92 -14.91 -4.98 2.01
C VAL A 92 -14.71 -4.40 3.42
N ASP A 93 -13.53 -4.61 3.99
CA ASP A 93 -13.22 -4.24 5.38
C ASP A 93 -13.10 -2.72 5.57
N LEU A 94 -12.62 -1.99 4.56
CA LEU A 94 -12.37 -0.55 4.63
C LEU A 94 -13.27 0.28 3.71
N GLY A 95 -14.21 -0.35 3.00
CA GLY A 95 -15.24 0.34 2.22
C GLY A 95 -14.72 0.96 0.93
N GLY A 96 -14.02 0.17 0.13
CA GLY A 96 -13.56 0.54 -1.21
C GLY A 96 -12.08 0.90 -1.29
N ILE A 97 -11.39 0.41 -2.31
CA ILE A 97 -10.09 0.93 -2.79
C ILE A 97 -10.36 2.04 -3.80
N ASP A 98 -9.60 3.14 -3.78
CA ASP A 98 -9.77 4.20 -4.79
C ASP A 98 -8.76 4.09 -5.93
N MET A 99 -7.55 3.65 -5.62
CA MET A 99 -6.45 3.63 -6.59
C MET A 99 -5.56 2.41 -6.40
N PHE A 100 -5.24 1.74 -7.51
CA PHE A 100 -4.20 0.73 -7.60
C PHE A 100 -3.05 1.21 -8.48
N CYS A 101 -1.81 0.98 -8.03
CA CYS A 101 -0.63 1.30 -8.81
C CYS A 101 0.42 0.20 -8.72
N GLY A 102 1.04 -0.15 -9.83
CA GLY A 102 2.08 -1.16 -9.86
C GLY A 102 2.84 -1.13 -11.18
N GLU A 103 3.93 -1.88 -11.24
CA GLU A 103 4.68 -1.99 -12.49
C GLU A 103 3.89 -2.78 -13.54
N ARG A 104 3.89 -2.28 -14.78
CA ARG A 104 3.09 -2.81 -15.88
C ARG A 104 3.31 -4.29 -16.12
N TYR A 105 4.56 -4.76 -16.08
CA TYR A 105 4.88 -6.15 -16.40
C TYR A 105 4.36 -7.15 -15.35
N GLY A 106 4.25 -6.74 -14.08
CA GLY A 106 3.73 -7.58 -13.01
C GLY A 106 2.23 -7.41 -12.74
N SER A 107 1.63 -6.33 -13.21
CA SER A 107 0.27 -5.94 -12.79
C SER A 107 -0.73 -5.78 -13.94
N TRP A 108 -0.39 -6.17 -15.16
CA TRP A 108 -1.30 -6.04 -16.32
C TRP A 108 -2.63 -6.77 -16.13
N ASP A 109 -2.62 -7.91 -15.43
CA ASP A 109 -3.82 -8.69 -15.09
C ASP A 109 -4.75 -8.02 -14.06
N MET A 110 -4.32 -6.88 -13.48
CA MET A 110 -5.13 -6.11 -12.53
C MET A 110 -6.11 -5.17 -13.23
N ILE A 111 -5.91 -4.83 -14.50
CA ILE A 111 -6.73 -3.85 -15.24
C ILE A 111 -8.21 -4.22 -15.15
N LYS A 112 -8.57 -5.40 -15.66
CA LYS A 112 -9.97 -5.85 -15.65
C LYS A 112 -10.54 -5.98 -14.23
N TRP A 113 -9.73 -6.45 -13.28
CA TRP A 113 -10.17 -6.59 -11.89
C TRP A 113 -10.49 -5.24 -11.24
N CYS A 114 -9.70 -4.20 -11.55
CA CYS A 114 -9.94 -2.83 -11.09
C CYS A 114 -11.16 -2.21 -11.79
N GLU A 115 -11.28 -2.39 -13.12
CA GLU A 115 -12.44 -1.92 -13.91
C GLU A 115 -13.76 -2.50 -13.38
N ASP A 116 -13.80 -3.80 -13.08
CA ASP A 116 -14.99 -4.48 -12.54
C ASP A 116 -15.40 -3.95 -11.15
N ARG A 117 -14.53 -3.20 -10.46
CA ARG A 117 -14.71 -2.67 -9.09
C ARG A 117 -14.73 -1.15 -9.01
N ASP A 118 -14.65 -0.45 -10.14
CA ASP A 118 -14.56 1.02 -10.17
C ASP A 118 -13.34 1.54 -9.39
N ILE A 119 -12.20 0.86 -9.52
CA ILE A 119 -10.92 1.27 -8.93
C ILE A 119 -10.06 1.92 -10.02
N ASP A 120 -9.57 3.13 -9.76
CA ASP A 120 -8.62 3.78 -10.68
C ASP A 120 -7.29 3.02 -10.71
N ILE A 121 -6.63 3.01 -11.87
CA ILE A 121 -5.40 2.24 -12.07
C ILE A 121 -4.31 3.04 -12.81
N ASP A 122 -3.09 3.08 -12.26
CA ASP A 122 -1.89 3.61 -12.91
C ASP A 122 -0.84 2.49 -13.03
N LEU A 123 -0.73 1.91 -14.22
CA LEU A 123 0.31 0.92 -14.53
C LEU A 123 1.58 1.61 -15.03
N VAL A 124 2.61 1.56 -14.21
CA VAL A 124 3.85 2.29 -14.43
C VAL A 124 4.79 1.47 -15.32
N PHE A 125 5.33 2.10 -16.37
CA PHE A 125 6.55 1.62 -17.02
C PHE A 125 7.76 2.14 -16.20
N PRO A 126 8.48 1.26 -15.49
CA PRO A 126 9.51 1.67 -14.54
C PRO A 126 10.72 2.22 -15.29
N ASN A 127 10.83 3.55 -15.30
CA ASN A 127 12.02 4.24 -15.78
C ASN A 127 12.59 5.10 -14.66
N TYR A 128 13.86 5.48 -14.81
CA TYR A 128 14.57 6.26 -13.79
C TYR A 128 13.84 7.53 -13.36
N GLY A 129 13.17 8.24 -14.29
CA GLY A 129 12.42 9.46 -13.97
C GLY A 129 11.26 9.19 -13.02
N LYS A 130 10.42 8.21 -13.35
CA LYS A 130 9.27 7.82 -12.51
C LYS A 130 9.69 7.23 -11.17
N GLN A 131 10.73 6.39 -11.16
CA GLN A 131 11.31 5.87 -9.92
C GLN A 131 11.82 7.01 -9.03
N LYS A 132 12.56 7.96 -9.60
CA LYS A 132 13.05 9.12 -8.88
C LYS A 132 11.91 9.95 -8.29
N GLU A 133 10.83 10.18 -9.04
CA GLU A 133 9.64 10.88 -8.53
C GLU A 133 9.01 10.13 -7.36
N ALA A 134 8.71 8.84 -7.52
CA ALA A 134 8.09 8.01 -6.48
C ALA A 134 8.95 7.93 -5.20
N PHE A 135 10.26 7.67 -5.33
CA PHE A 135 11.15 7.56 -4.19
C PHE A 135 11.46 8.91 -3.54
N THR A 136 11.47 10.02 -4.29
CA THR A 136 11.61 11.36 -3.72
C THR A 136 10.41 11.73 -2.87
N GLU A 137 9.20 11.39 -3.31
CA GLU A 137 7.98 11.60 -2.54
C GLU A 137 8.02 10.76 -1.25
N LEU A 138 8.30 9.46 -1.36
CA LEU A 138 8.40 8.57 -0.20
C LEU A 138 9.47 9.06 0.81
N HIS A 139 10.65 9.46 0.33
CA HIS A 139 11.69 10.03 1.19
C HIS A 139 11.22 11.31 1.89
N THR A 140 10.51 12.20 1.19
CA THR A 140 9.97 13.44 1.75
C THR A 140 8.94 13.14 2.85
N LEU A 141 8.04 12.19 2.60
CA LEU A 141 7.05 11.74 3.58
C LEU A 141 7.68 11.13 4.83
N ALA A 142 8.71 10.30 4.66
CA ALA A 142 9.43 9.69 5.76
C ALA A 142 10.20 10.75 6.58
N ARG A 143 10.96 11.61 5.92
CA ARG A 143 11.75 12.68 6.54
C ARG A 143 10.90 13.66 7.34
N GLU A 144 9.73 14.02 6.82
CA GLU A 144 8.79 14.95 7.46
C GLU A 144 7.89 14.26 8.49
N GLY A 145 8.03 12.95 8.66
CA GLY A 145 7.21 12.17 9.59
C GLY A 145 5.72 12.16 9.21
N ARG A 146 5.40 12.29 7.92
CA ARG A 146 4.03 12.24 7.39
C ARG A 146 3.58 10.84 7.00
N TYR A 147 4.51 9.91 6.85
CA TYR A 147 4.20 8.48 6.75
C TYR A 147 4.33 7.79 8.12
N LYS A 148 3.35 6.94 8.46
CA LYS A 148 3.28 6.18 9.72
C LYS A 148 2.95 4.72 9.42
N MET A 149 3.61 3.82 10.15
CA MET A 149 3.38 2.38 10.03
C MET A 149 3.60 1.68 11.38
N PRO A 150 2.88 0.56 11.64
CA PRO A 150 3.28 -0.38 12.69
C PRO A 150 4.53 -1.16 12.24
N THR A 151 5.09 -1.95 13.15
CA THR A 151 6.12 -2.94 12.81
C THR A 151 5.58 -3.96 11.81
N VAL A 152 6.39 -4.30 10.81
CA VAL A 152 6.01 -5.22 9.72
C VAL A 152 6.81 -6.53 9.83
N PRO A 153 6.29 -7.55 10.53
CA PRO A 153 6.96 -8.84 10.67
C PRO A 153 6.69 -9.71 9.43
N ILE A 154 7.56 -9.64 8.44
CA ILE A 154 7.49 -10.49 7.24
C ILE A 154 8.61 -11.53 7.25
N HIS A 155 8.29 -12.75 6.81
CA HIS A 155 9.23 -13.86 6.73
C HIS A 155 10.37 -13.53 5.74
N GLY A 156 11.60 -13.97 6.06
CA GLY A 156 12.78 -13.69 5.24
C GLY A 156 13.50 -12.38 5.56
N SER A 157 12.96 -11.51 6.42
CA SER A 157 13.73 -10.38 6.97
C SER A 157 14.85 -10.88 7.91
N LYS A 158 16.02 -10.22 7.87
CA LYS A 158 17.12 -10.46 8.84
C LYS A 158 16.83 -9.78 10.18
N THR A 159 15.92 -8.81 10.22
CA THR A 159 15.49 -8.13 11.43
C THR A 159 14.04 -8.49 11.81
N LYS A 160 13.53 -7.91 12.91
CA LYS A 160 12.15 -8.11 13.35
C LYS A 160 11.14 -7.30 12.53
N ASP A 161 11.61 -6.34 11.74
CA ASP A 161 10.77 -5.34 11.08
C ASP A 161 11.29 -5.11 9.67
N LEU A 162 10.58 -5.64 8.68
CA LEU A 162 10.99 -5.58 7.29
C LEU A 162 11.16 -4.13 6.83
N ALA A 163 10.24 -3.26 7.23
CA ALA A 163 10.26 -1.89 6.78
C ALA A 163 11.51 -1.17 7.32
N VAL A 164 11.86 -1.37 8.60
CA VAL A 164 13.08 -0.79 9.19
C VAL A 164 14.34 -1.31 8.50
N GLU A 165 14.37 -2.59 8.15
CA GLU A 165 15.48 -3.21 7.43
C GLU A 165 15.67 -2.59 6.05
N GLU A 166 14.62 -2.60 5.21
CA GLU A 166 14.72 -2.09 3.85
C GLU A 166 14.95 -0.58 3.80
N PHE A 167 14.24 0.22 4.62
CA PHE A 167 14.45 1.67 4.66
C PHE A 167 15.89 2.06 5.02
N LYS A 168 16.58 1.25 5.84
CA LYS A 168 17.98 1.51 6.22
C LYS A 168 18.98 1.18 5.12
N MET A 169 18.65 0.22 4.27
CA MET A 169 19.55 -0.26 3.22
C MET A 169 19.25 0.34 1.85
N PHE A 170 18.06 0.88 1.65
CA PHE A 170 17.65 1.45 0.38
C PHE A 170 18.51 2.67 0.02
N ASP A 171 19.14 2.63 -1.15
CA ASP A 171 20.07 3.65 -1.61
C ASP A 171 19.76 4.08 -3.06
N HIS A 172 20.34 5.21 -3.46
CA HIS A 172 20.30 5.75 -4.81
C HIS A 172 21.71 5.95 -5.37
N ASP A 173 22.14 5.02 -6.22
CA ASP A 173 23.37 5.16 -6.99
C ASP A 173 23.14 6.13 -8.16
N THR A 174 23.52 7.39 -7.96
CA THR A 174 23.37 8.47 -8.95
C THR A 174 24.19 8.26 -10.23
N LEU A 175 25.28 7.49 -10.16
CA LEU A 175 26.13 7.19 -11.32
C LEU A 175 25.49 6.12 -12.19
N LYS A 176 24.98 5.06 -11.56
CA LYS A 176 24.27 3.97 -12.26
C LYS A 176 22.82 4.31 -12.56
N LYS A 177 22.28 5.39 -11.97
CA LYS A 177 20.86 5.77 -12.04
C LYS A 177 19.95 4.64 -11.59
N GLN A 178 20.29 4.04 -10.46
CA GLN A 178 19.59 2.88 -9.92
C GLN A 178 19.21 3.12 -8.46
N PHE A 179 18.01 2.69 -8.10
CA PHE A 179 17.51 2.64 -6.74
C PHE A 179 17.40 1.19 -6.29
N GLY A 180 17.66 0.95 -5.02
CA GLY A 180 17.48 -0.37 -4.42
C GLY A 180 18.44 -0.63 -3.28
N SER A 181 18.41 -1.86 -2.78
CA SER A 181 19.39 -2.33 -1.80
C SER A 181 20.74 -2.63 -2.47
N PRO A 182 21.87 -2.24 -1.87
CA PRO A 182 23.19 -2.65 -2.36
C PRO A 182 23.41 -4.16 -2.26
N GLU A 183 22.65 -4.85 -1.39
CA GLU A 183 22.72 -6.30 -1.19
C GLU A 183 21.82 -7.09 -2.15
N LYS A 184 21.12 -6.46 -3.11
CA LYS A 184 20.10 -7.12 -3.94
C LYS A 184 20.61 -8.35 -4.70
N MET A 185 21.89 -8.35 -5.10
CA MET A 185 22.52 -9.47 -5.81
C MET A 185 23.16 -10.51 -4.88
N GLU A 186 23.20 -10.24 -3.58
CA GLU A 186 23.78 -11.14 -2.59
C GLU A 186 22.78 -12.20 -2.17
N LYS A 187 23.24 -13.45 -2.02
CA LYS A 187 22.38 -14.54 -1.56
C LYS A 187 21.97 -14.30 -0.10
N GLY A 188 20.67 -14.13 0.13
CA GLY A 188 20.12 -13.74 1.42
C GLY A 188 20.40 -12.28 1.74
N GLY A 189 20.73 -11.46 0.75
CA GLY A 189 20.84 -10.01 0.88
C GLY A 189 19.49 -9.37 1.17
N ILE A 190 19.53 -8.18 1.78
CA ILE A 190 18.33 -7.38 2.01
C ILE A 190 17.75 -6.96 0.66
N GLN A 191 16.46 -7.21 0.45
CA GLN A 191 15.74 -6.86 -0.78
C GLN A 191 15.13 -5.44 -0.66
N ASP A 192 14.41 -5.01 -1.69
CA ASP A 192 13.80 -3.67 -1.80
C ASP A 192 12.30 -3.69 -2.17
N ASP A 193 11.70 -4.88 -2.23
CA ASP A 193 10.35 -5.08 -2.79
C ASP A 193 9.27 -4.30 -2.00
N PHE A 194 9.41 -4.17 -0.68
CA PHE A 194 8.46 -3.40 0.13
C PHE A 194 8.58 -1.90 -0.17
N ILE A 195 9.80 -1.39 -0.32
CA ILE A 195 10.01 0.03 -0.68
C ILE A 195 9.44 0.33 -2.06
N TYR A 196 9.63 -0.55 -3.04
CA TYR A 196 9.06 -0.40 -4.38
C TYR A 196 7.52 -0.44 -4.34
N SER A 197 6.94 -1.44 -3.69
CA SER A 197 5.49 -1.58 -3.54
C SER A 197 4.85 -0.35 -2.87
N LEU A 198 5.46 0.13 -1.78
CA LEU A 198 5.02 1.33 -1.06
C LEU A 198 5.19 2.60 -1.89
N ALA A 199 6.32 2.77 -2.58
CA ALA A 199 6.57 3.94 -3.42
C ALA A 199 5.55 4.02 -4.57
N TRP A 200 5.24 2.89 -5.22
CA TRP A 200 4.20 2.84 -6.25
C TRP A 200 2.81 3.11 -5.68
N CYS A 201 2.48 2.56 -4.51
CA CYS A 201 1.22 2.85 -3.82
C CYS A 201 1.01 4.37 -3.63
N ILE A 202 2.02 5.06 -3.12
CA ILE A 202 1.98 6.52 -2.87
C ILE A 202 1.96 7.29 -4.19
N TYR A 203 2.81 6.90 -5.14
CA TYR A 203 2.90 7.54 -6.45
C TYR A 203 1.56 7.45 -7.21
N GLY A 204 0.88 6.30 -7.18
CA GLY A 204 -0.45 6.14 -7.79
C GLY A 204 -1.46 7.15 -7.26
N GLY A 205 -1.55 7.29 -5.94
CA GLY A 205 -2.48 8.23 -5.29
C GLY A 205 -2.02 9.68 -5.26
N ARG A 206 -0.97 10.08 -6.01
CA ARG A 206 -0.44 11.45 -5.97
C ARG A 206 -1.46 12.51 -6.39
N MET A 207 -2.34 12.16 -7.33
CA MET A 207 -3.36 13.07 -7.87
C MET A 207 -4.64 13.12 -7.02
N ILE A 208 -4.84 12.17 -6.11
CA ILE A 208 -6.06 12.09 -5.31
C ILE A 208 -6.10 13.23 -4.30
N GLY A 209 -7.02 14.16 -4.48
CA GLY A 209 -7.21 15.32 -3.63
C GLY A 209 -8.23 15.10 -2.51
N PRO A 210 -8.41 16.10 -1.62
CA PRO A 210 -9.42 16.07 -0.57
C PRO A 210 -10.85 15.89 -1.08
N ASP A 211 -11.14 16.37 -2.29
CA ASP A 211 -12.46 16.24 -2.93
C ASP A 211 -12.82 14.79 -3.26
N GLU A 212 -11.83 13.91 -3.36
CA GLU A 212 -11.99 12.47 -3.62
C GLU A 212 -11.98 11.65 -2.32
N PHE A 213 -11.75 12.29 -1.16
CA PHE A 213 -11.80 11.59 0.11
C PHE A 213 -13.24 11.24 0.47
N ARG A 214 -13.43 10.05 1.03
CA ARG A 214 -14.74 9.56 1.47
C ARG A 214 -14.67 8.99 2.87
N VAL A 215 -15.79 9.12 3.58
CA VAL A 215 -16.02 8.39 4.83
C VAL A 215 -15.97 6.91 4.51
N ARG A 216 -14.97 6.22 5.06
CA ARG A 216 -14.82 4.78 4.92
C ARG A 216 -15.91 4.09 5.75
N LYS A 217 -16.67 3.19 5.12
CA LYS A 217 -17.72 2.40 5.77
C LYS A 217 -17.46 0.94 5.42
N GLY A 218 -16.65 0.27 6.23
CA GLY A 218 -16.46 -1.17 6.14
C GLY A 218 -17.77 -1.91 6.45
N THR A 219 -17.99 -3.05 5.83
CA THR A 219 -19.08 -3.94 6.24
C THR A 219 -18.57 -4.73 7.45
N VAL A 220 -19.14 -4.51 8.65
CA VAL A 220 -18.86 -5.40 9.78
C VAL A 220 -19.56 -6.72 9.50
N SER A 221 -18.88 -7.63 8.81
CA SER A 221 -19.33 -9.01 8.68
C SER A 221 -19.14 -9.68 10.05
N PHE A 222 -20.15 -9.58 10.91
CA PHE A 222 -20.34 -10.59 11.94
C PHE A 222 -20.63 -11.88 11.19
N GLY A 223 -19.61 -12.70 10.98
CA GLY A 223 -19.71 -13.95 10.23
C GLY A 223 -21.01 -14.66 10.56
N GLY A 224 -21.74 -15.09 9.52
CA GLY A 224 -23.07 -15.66 9.67
C GLY A 224 -23.06 -16.73 10.77
N PHE A 225 -23.81 -16.49 11.83
CA PHE A 225 -24.07 -17.51 12.83
C PHE A 225 -24.96 -18.56 12.16
N TYR A 226 -24.35 -19.66 11.74
CA TYR A 226 -25.07 -20.86 11.36
C TYR A 226 -25.35 -21.64 12.66
N PRO A 227 -26.57 -21.59 13.23
CA PRO A 227 -26.91 -22.50 14.32
C PRO A 227 -26.76 -23.91 13.79
N ASN A 228 -25.75 -24.62 14.29
CA ASN A 228 -25.53 -26.01 13.96
C ASN A 228 -26.66 -26.82 14.62
N SER A 229 -27.75 -27.08 13.90
CA SER A 229 -28.90 -27.83 14.41
C SER A 229 -28.67 -29.36 14.43
N GLU A 230 -27.44 -29.83 14.17
CA GLU A 230 -27.10 -31.26 14.11
C GLU A 230 -25.84 -31.63 14.92
N LEU A 231 -25.59 -30.98 16.06
CA LEU A 231 -24.64 -31.55 17.05
C LEU A 231 -25.37 -32.57 17.94
N VAL A 232 -25.10 -33.86 17.70
CA VAL A 232 -25.52 -35.01 18.52
C VAL A 232 -24.67 -35.13 19.79
N GLY A 233 -24.40 -34.01 20.47
CA GLY A 233 -23.55 -34.01 21.65
C GLY A 233 -23.87 -32.83 22.56
N ASN A 234 -24.40 -33.12 23.74
CA ASN A 234 -24.40 -32.18 24.85
C ASN A 234 -22.96 -32.07 25.37
N TYR A 235 -22.32 -30.92 25.13
CA TYR A 235 -21.17 -30.46 25.89
C TYR A 235 -21.53 -29.12 26.51
#